data_AF-M1C5M8-F1
#
_entry.id   AF-M1C5M8-F1
#
_cell.length_a   1.000
_cell.length_b   1.000
_cell.length_c   1.000
_cell.angle_alpha   90.00
_cell.angle_beta   90.00
_cell.angle_gamma   90.00
#
_symmetry.space_group_name_H-M   'P 1'
#
loop_
_entity.id
_entity.type
_entity.pdbx_description
1 polymer ?
#
loop_
_entity_poly.entity_id
_entity_poly.type
_entity_poly.pdbx_seq_one_letter_code
_entity_poly.pdbx_strand_id
1 'polypeptide(L)'
;MGKTIFSSCCYFICPSKSSMVNLIFHDGTMRVVTGKRLAGEIMFEFPECMVCHADSFYIGNPIPSLNLDDKLKNGDTYFILPLDYFPSCNVLSASTLATLGSNPRRTPINFRNPIFQYVKAENGRVLIKVSQEFIIKLLTRGNEDQENIITSPSDGL
;
A
#
# COMPACT_ATOMS: atom_id res chain seq x y z
N MET A 1 25.79 -33.94 -6.46
CA MET A 1 25.32 -32.63 -6.95
C MET A 1 24.10 -32.20 -6.15
N GLY A 2 24.28 -31.50 -5.04
CA GLY A 2 23.19 -30.89 -4.28
C GLY A 2 23.18 -29.38 -4.53
N LYS A 3 22.07 -28.84 -5.03
CA LYS A 3 21.89 -27.39 -5.16
C LYS A 3 21.06 -26.91 -3.98
N THR A 4 21.68 -26.17 -3.07
CA THR A 4 21.03 -25.47 -1.98
C THR A 4 20.26 -24.28 -2.52
N ILE A 5 18.95 -24.24 -2.27
CA ILE A 5 18.08 -23.10 -2.54
C ILE A 5 18.37 -22.08 -1.43
N PHE A 6 19.01 -20.97 -1.78
CA PHE A 6 19.14 -19.84 -0.86
C PHE A 6 17.78 -19.16 -0.74
N SER A 7 17.15 -19.37 0.42
CA SER A 7 16.02 -18.60 0.90
C SER A 7 16.48 -17.16 1.11
N SER A 8 16.17 -16.28 0.15
CA SER A 8 16.41 -14.85 0.27
C SER A 8 15.34 -14.23 1.18
N CYS A 9 15.54 -14.42 2.49
CA CYS A 9 14.89 -13.65 3.52
C CYS A 9 15.87 -12.58 3.96
N CYS A 10 15.89 -11.45 3.25
CA CYS A 10 16.44 -10.21 3.78
C CYS A 10 15.51 -9.67 4.87
N TYR A 11 15.53 -10.35 6.03
CA TYR A 11 15.15 -9.74 7.29
C TYR A 11 16.22 -8.68 7.62
N PHE A 12 16.07 -7.49 7.05
CA PHE A 12 16.61 -6.27 7.65
C PHE A 12 16.16 -6.28 9.11
N ILE A 13 17.11 -6.53 10.02
CA ILE A 13 17.07 -6.35 11.48
C ILE A 13 15.64 -6.08 11.96
N CYS A 14 14.87 -7.11 12.32
CA CYS A 14 13.49 -6.91 12.76
C CYS A 14 13.46 -6.32 14.19
N PRO A 15 13.15 -5.03 14.39
CA PRO A 15 12.46 -4.64 15.60
C PRO A 15 11.18 -5.48 15.69
N SER A 16 10.74 -5.86 16.89
CA SER A 16 9.55 -6.70 17.05
C SER A 16 8.40 -6.11 16.22
N LYS A 17 7.66 -6.95 15.46
CA LYS A 17 6.53 -6.51 14.61
C LYS A 17 5.52 -5.61 15.35
N SER A 18 5.51 -5.69 16.68
CA SER A 18 4.69 -4.89 17.61
C SER A 18 4.98 -3.39 17.63
N SER A 19 6.05 -2.90 16.97
CA SER A 19 6.39 -1.46 16.95
C SER A 19 6.53 -0.86 15.56
N MET A 20 6.09 -1.57 14.52
CA MET A 20 6.38 -1.25 13.13
C MET A 20 5.10 -0.97 12.34
N VAL A 21 5.05 0.13 11.60
CA VAL A 21 3.94 0.50 10.72
C VAL A 21 4.43 0.52 9.28
N ASN A 22 3.72 -0.13 8.37
CA ASN A 22 4.08 -0.15 6.95
C ASN A 22 3.28 0.92 6.20
N LEU A 23 3.98 1.84 5.54
CA LEU A 23 3.40 2.84 4.65
C LEU A 23 3.73 2.46 3.21
N ILE A 24 2.71 2.30 2.38
CA ILE A 24 2.86 2.00 0.95
C ILE A 24 2.34 3.17 0.16
N PHE A 25 3.22 3.76 -0.64
CA PHE A 25 2.96 4.95 -1.42
C PHE A 25 2.49 4.58 -2.84
N HIS A 26 1.75 5.48 -3.48
CA HIS A 26 1.22 5.27 -4.83
C HIS A 26 2.28 5.07 -5.93
N ASP A 27 3.50 5.55 -5.69
CA ASP A 27 4.69 5.38 -6.53
C ASP A 27 5.26 3.95 -6.45
N GLY A 28 4.75 3.14 -5.52
CA GLY A 28 5.19 1.78 -5.27
C GLY A 28 6.30 1.67 -4.22
N THR A 29 6.70 2.78 -3.61
CA THR A 29 7.68 2.80 -2.52
C THR A 29 7.02 2.32 -1.23
N MET A 30 7.76 1.53 -0.45
CA MET A 30 7.35 1.13 0.90
C MET A 30 8.28 1.76 1.93
N ARG A 31 7.72 2.45 2.93
CA ARG A 31 8.47 2.97 4.08
C ARG A 31 7.97 2.30 5.35
N VAL A 32 8.92 1.94 6.19
CA VAL A 32 8.64 1.41 7.52
C VAL A 32 8.85 2.52 8.53
N VAL A 33 7.84 2.78 9.34
CA VAL A 33 7.91 3.77 10.42
C VAL A 33 7.81 3.03 11.75
N THR A 34 8.59 3.49 12.73
CA THR A 34 8.58 2.93 14.08
C THR A 34 8.06 3.93 15.09
N GLY A 35 7.48 3.40 16.17
CA GLY A 35 6.90 4.21 17.25
C GLY A 35 5.45 4.62 17.00
N LYS A 36 4.89 5.35 17.97
CA LYS A 36 3.51 5.84 17.91
C LYS A 36 3.48 7.08 17.01
N ARG A 37 2.74 7.00 15.91
CA ARG A 37 2.60 8.09 14.94
C ARG A 37 1.12 8.40 14.71
N LEU A 38 0.81 9.68 14.58
CA LEU A 38 -0.49 10.13 14.11
C LEU A 38 -0.53 10.14 12.58
N ALA A 39 -1.69 9.89 11.99
CA ALA A 39 -1.89 10.03 10.56
C ALA A 39 -1.62 11.47 10.11
N GLY A 40 -1.94 12.46 10.95
CA GLY A 40 -1.64 13.87 10.71
C GLY A 40 -0.15 14.17 10.57
N GLU A 41 0.73 13.42 11.23
CA GLU A 41 2.18 13.60 11.03
C GLU A 41 2.61 13.20 9.62
N ILE A 42 2.04 12.11 9.09
CA ILE A 42 2.33 11.64 7.72
C ILE A 42 1.68 12.57 6.69
N MET A 43 0.44 13.02 6.93
CA MET A 43 -0.24 14.01 6.09
C MET A 43 0.48 15.37 6.10
N PHE A 44 1.17 15.74 7.18
CA PHE A 44 1.99 16.95 7.22
C PHE A 44 3.29 16.79 6.42
N GLU A 45 3.91 15.61 6.44
CA GLU A 45 5.07 15.28 5.60
C GLU A 45 4.69 15.24 4.11
N PHE A 46 3.45 14.80 3.80
CA PHE A 46 2.91 14.67 2.45
C PHE A 46 1.52 15.34 2.32
N PRO A 47 1.45 16.67 2.18
CA PRO A 47 0.21 17.45 2.27
C PRO A 47 -0.81 17.18 1.14
N GLU A 48 -0.37 16.64 0.01
CA GLU A 48 -1.22 16.29 -1.14
C GLU A 48 -1.71 14.84 -1.10
N CYS A 49 -1.46 14.13 0.02
CA CYS A 49 -1.79 12.73 0.20
C CYS A 49 -2.75 12.51 1.37
N MET A 50 -3.57 11.48 1.25
CA MET A 50 -4.35 10.92 2.35
C MET A 50 -3.75 9.59 2.84
N VAL A 51 -3.98 9.28 4.11
CA VAL A 51 -3.58 8.03 4.75
C VAL A 51 -4.81 7.15 4.89
N CYS A 52 -4.77 5.92 4.38
CA CYS A 52 -5.88 4.97 4.44
C CYS A 52 -5.42 3.64 5.04
N HIS A 53 -6.23 3.00 5.88
CA HIS A 53 -5.92 1.65 6.36
C HIS A 53 -6.08 0.63 5.24
N ALA A 54 -5.06 -0.23 5.01
CA ALA A 54 -5.00 -1.10 3.83
C ALA A 54 -6.19 -2.07 3.70
N ASP A 55 -6.73 -2.53 4.83
CA ASP A 55 -7.84 -3.50 4.87
C ASP A 55 -9.25 -2.88 4.87
N SER A 56 -9.38 -1.56 4.68
CA SER A 56 -10.66 -0.83 4.84
C SER A 56 -11.35 -0.44 3.52
N PHE A 57 -10.94 -1.02 2.38
CA PHE A 57 -11.42 -0.62 1.06
C PHE A 57 -12.64 -1.43 0.61
N TYR A 58 -13.75 -0.74 0.30
CA TYR A 58 -15.00 -1.35 -0.16
C TYR A 58 -15.59 -0.59 -1.36
N ILE A 59 -15.93 -1.30 -2.43
CA ILE A 59 -16.53 -0.69 -3.62
C ILE A 59 -17.90 -0.10 -3.27
N GLY A 60 -18.15 1.13 -3.72
CA GLY A 60 -19.39 1.86 -3.48
C GLY A 60 -19.44 2.61 -2.14
N ASN A 61 -18.39 2.51 -1.32
CA ASN A 61 -18.29 3.20 -0.04
C ASN A 61 -17.30 4.37 -0.12
N PRO A 62 -17.40 5.36 0.80
CA PRO A 62 -16.39 6.39 0.95
C PRO A 62 -14.98 5.82 1.14
N ILE A 63 -13.96 6.51 0.63
CA ILE A 63 -12.57 6.14 0.81
C ILE A 63 -12.23 6.22 2.31
N PRO A 64 -11.60 5.18 2.88
CA PRO A 64 -11.37 5.08 4.32
C PRO A 64 -10.15 5.90 4.78
N SER A 65 -10.18 7.22 4.52
CA SER A 65 -9.13 8.15 4.96
C SER A 65 -9.16 8.33 6.48
N LEU A 66 -8.00 8.26 7.12
CA LEU A 66 -7.83 8.59 8.53
C LEU A 66 -7.88 10.11 8.77
N ASN A 67 -8.31 10.49 9.96
CA ASN A 67 -8.24 11.88 10.44
C ASN A 67 -6.84 12.20 10.98
N LEU A 68 -6.54 13.50 11.12
CA LEU A 68 -5.24 13.97 11.61
C LEU A 68 -4.86 13.40 12.99
N ASP A 69 -5.84 13.21 13.86
CA ASP A 69 -5.66 12.71 15.23
C ASP A 69 -5.69 11.17 15.35
N ASP A 70 -5.94 10.46 14.25
CA ASP A 70 -5.99 9.00 14.26
C ASP A 70 -4.57 8.42 14.41
N LYS A 71 -4.42 7.47 15.34
CA LYS A 71 -3.15 6.80 15.60
C LYS A 71 -2.96 5.64 14.63
N LEU A 72 -1.79 5.56 14.02
CA LEU A 72 -1.38 4.40 13.25
C LEU A 72 -1.09 3.24 14.22
N LYS A 73 -1.76 2.13 13.99
CA LYS A 73 -1.61 0.91 14.78
C LYS A 73 -0.36 0.15 14.33
N ASN A 74 0.46 -0.23 15.30
CA ASN A 74 1.64 -1.04 15.03
C ASN A 74 1.23 -2.41 14.49
N GLY A 75 1.97 -2.91 13.51
CA GLY A 75 1.72 -4.16 12.79
C GLY A 75 0.85 -3.97 11.55
N ASP A 76 0.11 -2.86 11.45
CA ASP A 76 -0.81 -2.61 10.35
C ASP A 76 -0.13 -1.91 9.16
N THR A 77 -0.77 -2.01 8.01
CA THR A 77 -0.34 -1.41 6.75
C THR A 77 -1.30 -0.30 6.35
N TYR A 78 -0.74 0.81 5.89
CA TYR A 78 -1.47 1.98 5.44
C TYR A 78 -1.04 2.38 4.04
N PHE A 79 -2.00 2.82 3.22
CA PHE A 79 -1.76 3.38 1.90
C PHE A 79 -1.69 4.89 1.98
N ILE A 80 -0.67 5.45 1.32
CA ILE A 80 -0.49 6.89 1.13
C ILE A 80 -0.87 7.21 -0.32
N LEU A 81 -2.05 7.78 -0.50
CA LEU A 81 -2.68 7.97 -1.80
C LEU A 81 -2.86 9.46 -2.10
N PRO A 82 -2.44 9.96 -3.28
CA PRO A 82 -2.62 11.37 -3.62
C PRO A 82 -4.10 11.72 -3.80
N LEU A 83 -4.48 12.91 -3.37
CA LEU A 83 -5.87 13.39 -3.42
C LEU A 83 -6.41 13.49 -4.85
N ASP A 84 -5.54 13.76 -5.83
CA ASP A 84 -5.90 13.94 -7.25
C ASP A 84 -6.49 12.68 -7.90
N TYR A 85 -6.26 11.50 -7.33
CA TYR A 85 -6.83 10.24 -7.81
C TYR A 85 -8.33 10.11 -7.49
N PHE A 86 -8.89 11.04 -6.69
CA PHE A 86 -10.25 10.97 -6.17
C PHE A 86 -11.09 12.25 -6.41
N PRO A 87 -11.16 12.77 -7.65
CA PRO A 87 -11.55 14.16 -7.91
C PRO A 87 -13.04 14.52 -7.77
N SER A 88 -13.97 13.57 -7.56
CA SER A 88 -15.40 13.89 -7.75
C SER A 88 -16.44 13.17 -6.87
N CYS A 89 -16.11 12.08 -6.17
CA CYS A 89 -17.13 11.37 -5.38
C CYS A 89 -16.66 10.89 -4.00
N ASN A 90 -15.37 10.99 -3.69
CA ASN A 90 -14.73 10.43 -2.49
C ASN A 90 -15.16 8.98 -2.16
N VAL A 91 -15.69 8.26 -3.15
CA VAL A 91 -16.23 6.90 -3.06
C VAL A 91 -15.32 6.01 -3.87
N LEU A 92 -14.95 4.88 -3.29
CA LEU A 92 -14.14 3.88 -3.96
C LEU A 92 -14.99 3.19 -5.03
N SER A 93 -14.67 3.44 -6.29
CA SER A 93 -15.33 2.81 -7.44
C SER A 93 -14.34 1.99 -8.27
N ALA A 94 -14.87 1.21 -9.23
CA ALA A 94 -14.01 0.50 -10.18
C ALA A 94 -13.14 1.44 -11.01
N SER A 95 -13.64 2.63 -11.36
CA SER A 95 -12.84 3.64 -12.08
C SER A 95 -11.76 4.24 -11.20
N THR A 96 -12.05 4.52 -9.92
CA THR A 96 -11.05 4.97 -8.94
C THR A 96 -9.90 3.95 -8.80
N LEU A 97 -10.22 2.66 -8.69
CA LEU A 97 -9.20 1.61 -8.70
C LEU A 97 -8.44 1.57 -10.03
N ALA A 98 -9.11 1.74 -11.17
CA ALA A 98 -8.43 1.81 -12.46
C ALA A 98 -7.43 2.99 -12.53
N THR A 99 -7.80 4.16 -11.99
CA THR A 99 -6.92 5.34 -11.90
C THR A 99 -5.72 5.08 -10.99
N LEU A 100 -5.90 4.44 -9.83
CA LEU A 100 -4.76 4.03 -8.98
C LEU A 100 -3.79 3.09 -9.69
N GLY A 101 -4.30 2.27 -10.62
CA GLY A 101 -3.52 1.39 -11.47
C GLY A 101 -3.01 2.00 -12.77
N SER A 102 -3.46 3.20 -13.15
CA SER A 102 -3.21 3.81 -14.45
C SER A 102 -1.83 4.46 -14.47
N ASN A 103 -0.80 3.65 -14.62
CA ASN A 103 0.49 4.11 -15.09
C ASN A 103 0.82 3.33 -16.36
N PRO A 104 1.09 4.00 -17.50
CA PRO A 104 1.27 3.38 -18.80
C PRO A 104 2.46 2.41 -18.87
N ARG A 105 3.36 2.46 -17.89
CA ARG A 105 4.53 1.57 -17.79
C ARG A 105 4.22 0.22 -17.15
N ARG A 106 2.97 -0.04 -16.78
CA ARG A 106 2.60 -1.16 -15.91
C ARG A 106 1.95 -2.31 -16.72
N THR A 107 2.44 -3.54 -16.59
CA THR A 107 1.98 -4.78 -17.30
C THR A 107 0.71 -5.39 -16.68
N PRO A 108 -0.22 -6.02 -17.42
CA PRO A 108 -1.51 -6.49 -16.88
C PRO A 108 -1.38 -7.32 -15.58
N ILE A 109 -2.24 -7.06 -14.59
CA ILE A 109 -2.18 -7.75 -13.28
C ILE A 109 -2.71 -9.17 -13.43
N ASN A 110 -1.95 -10.16 -12.94
CA ASN A 110 -2.42 -11.53 -12.86
C ASN A 110 -3.29 -11.77 -11.62
N PHE A 111 -4.54 -12.17 -11.84
CA PHE A 111 -5.55 -12.37 -10.80
C PHE A 111 -5.51 -13.76 -10.15
N ARG A 112 -4.32 -14.25 -9.78
CA ARG A 112 -4.16 -15.58 -9.16
C ARG A 112 -4.85 -15.73 -7.80
N ASN A 113 -5.21 -14.61 -7.16
CA ASN A 113 -5.88 -14.55 -5.86
C ASN A 113 -7.20 -13.75 -5.99
N PRO A 114 -8.22 -14.03 -5.15
CA PRO A 114 -9.45 -13.28 -5.16
C PRO A 114 -9.19 -11.79 -4.85
N ILE A 115 -9.58 -10.94 -5.80
CA ILE A 115 -9.41 -9.48 -5.74
C ILE A 115 -10.51 -8.83 -4.89
N PHE A 116 -11.71 -9.42 -4.98
CA PHE A 116 -12.90 -8.95 -4.32
C PHE A 116 -13.43 -10.04 -3.40
N GLN A 117 -13.85 -9.64 -2.20
CA GLN A 117 -14.50 -10.50 -1.24
C GLN A 117 -15.88 -9.93 -0.91
N TYR A 118 -16.89 -10.78 -0.94
CA TYR A 118 -18.25 -10.41 -0.53
C TYR A 118 -18.37 -10.63 0.98
N VAL A 119 -18.62 -9.57 1.74
CA VAL A 119 -18.72 -9.60 3.20
C VAL A 119 -20.11 -9.13 3.62
N LYS A 120 -20.76 -9.84 4.54
CA LYS A 120 -22.05 -9.42 5.09
C LYS A 120 -21.82 -8.40 6.21
N ALA A 121 -22.35 -7.20 6.05
CA ALA A 121 -22.33 -6.16 7.09
C ALA A 121 -23.34 -6.45 8.21
N GLU A 122 -23.19 -5.76 9.34
CA GLU A 122 -24.08 -5.88 10.51
C GLU A 122 -25.55 -5.59 10.16
N ASN A 123 -25.79 -4.65 9.24
CA ASN A 123 -27.13 -4.32 8.74
C ASN A 123 -27.69 -5.33 7.72
N GLY A 124 -26.98 -6.44 7.49
CA GLY A 124 -27.38 -7.50 6.56
C GLY A 124 -27.08 -7.24 5.08
N ARG A 125 -26.58 -6.05 4.71
CA ARG A 125 -26.16 -5.74 3.34
C ARG A 125 -24.87 -6.48 2.99
N VAL A 126 -24.69 -6.81 1.71
CA VAL A 126 -23.44 -7.38 1.21
C VAL A 126 -22.54 -6.24 0.74
N LEU A 127 -21.31 -6.21 1.25
CA LEU A 127 -20.25 -5.29 0.86
C LEU A 127 -19.26 -6.00 -0.07
N ILE A 128 -18.72 -5.27 -1.04
CA ILE A 128 -17.67 -5.76 -1.94
C ILE A 128 -16.34 -5.21 -1.42
N LYS A 129 -15.65 -5.99 -0.58
CA LYS A 129 -14.34 -5.67 -0.04
C LYS A 129 -13.27 -5.89 -1.11
N VAL A 130 -12.35 -4.95 -1.24
CA VAL A 130 -11.17 -5.09 -2.11
C VAL A 130 -10.01 -5.62 -1.27
N SER A 131 -9.31 -6.65 -1.74
CA SER A 131 -8.18 -7.21 -0.99
C SER A 131 -7.01 -6.25 -0.95
N GLN A 132 -6.37 -6.13 0.22
CA GLN A 132 -5.19 -5.29 0.37
C GLN A 132 -4.05 -5.74 -0.55
N GLU A 133 -3.89 -7.05 -0.78
CA GLU A 133 -2.86 -7.61 -1.65
C GLU A 133 -3.04 -7.16 -3.10
N PHE A 134 -4.29 -7.01 -3.53
CA PHE A 134 -4.58 -6.47 -4.86
C PHE A 134 -4.20 -4.99 -4.97
N ILE A 135 -4.56 -4.17 -3.97
CA ILE A 135 -4.21 -2.74 -3.98
C ILE A 135 -2.69 -2.57 -3.89
N ILE A 136 -2.00 -3.35 -3.06
CA ILE A 136 -0.52 -3.35 -2.99
C ILE A 136 0.06 -3.62 -4.39
N LYS A 137 -0.38 -4.71 -5.04
CA LYS A 137 0.06 -5.05 -6.40
C LYS A 137 -0.26 -3.96 -7.41
N LEU A 138 -1.32 -3.18 -7.21
CA LEU A 138 -1.70 -2.07 -8.08
C LEU A 138 -0.73 -0.89 -7.94
N LEU A 139 -0.29 -0.59 -6.72
CA LEU A 139 0.61 0.51 -6.38
C LEU A 139 2.08 0.18 -6.67
N THR A 140 2.55 -1.03 -6.34
CA THR A 140 3.97 -1.44 -6.49
C THR A 140 4.34 -1.92 -7.90
N ARG A 141 3.39 -1.91 -8.83
CA ARG A 141 3.52 -2.44 -10.19
C ARG A 141 4.64 -1.73 -10.96
N GLY A 142 5.61 -2.51 -11.46
CA GLY A 142 6.76 -2.06 -12.25
C GLY A 142 8.10 -2.02 -11.50
N ASN A 143 8.11 -2.23 -10.18
CA ASN A 143 9.34 -2.30 -9.37
C ASN A 143 9.89 -3.73 -9.21
N GLU A 144 9.28 -4.73 -9.86
CA GLU A 144 9.75 -6.13 -9.84
C GLU A 144 11.04 -6.33 -10.65
N ASP A 145 11.41 -5.36 -11.51
CA ASP A 145 12.55 -5.44 -12.43
C ASP A 145 13.69 -4.42 -12.15
N GLN A 146 13.68 -3.73 -11.00
CA GLN A 146 14.75 -2.77 -10.61
C GLN A 146 15.63 -3.27 -9.46
N GLU A 147 16.05 -4.54 -9.51
CA GLU A 147 17.39 -4.89 -9.01
C GLU A 147 18.39 -4.65 -10.14
N ASN A 148 18.84 -3.41 -10.33
CA ASN A 148 20.16 -3.09 -10.87
C ASN A 148 20.36 -1.56 -10.92
N ILE A 149 21.53 -1.14 -10.45
CA ILE A 149 22.14 0.21 -10.55
C ILE A 149 21.77 1.18 -9.42
N ILE A 150 22.38 0.97 -8.26
CA ILE A 150 23.15 2.04 -7.59
C ILE A 150 24.43 1.39 -7.05
N THR A 151 25.41 1.20 -7.92
CA THR A 151 26.82 1.17 -7.48
C THR A 151 27.38 2.52 -7.84
N SER A 152 27.33 3.44 -6.89
CA SER A 152 28.24 4.58 -6.87
C SER A 152 29.65 3.99 -6.65
N PRO A 153 30.61 4.14 -7.56
CA PRO A 153 32.00 3.91 -7.21
C PRO A 153 32.49 5.16 -6.48
N SER A 154 32.51 5.10 -5.16
CA SER A 154 33.32 6.01 -4.34
C SER A 154 34.78 5.52 -4.37
N ASP A 155 35.60 6.30 -5.08
CA ASP A 155 37.01 6.66 -4.89
C ASP A 155 38.05 5.64 -4.38
N GLY A 156 39.18 5.60 -5.08
CA GLY A 156 40.46 5.10 -4.57
C GLY A 156 41.60 5.36 -5.56
N LEU A 157 42.47 6.31 -5.19
CA LEU A 157 43.74 6.73 -5.80
C LEU A 157 44.54 5.66 -6.57
#